data_AF-X1MUQ8-F1
#
_entry.id   AF-X1MUQ8-F1
#
_cell.length_a   1.000
_cell.length_b   1.000
_cell.length_c   1.000
_cell.angle_alpha   90.00
_cell.angle_beta   90.00
_cell.angle_gamma   90.00
#
_symmetry.space_group_name_H-M   'P 1'
#
loop_
_entity.id
_entity.type
_entity.pdbx_description
1 polymer ?
#
loop_
_entity_poly.entity_id
_entity_poly.type
_entity_poly.pdbx_seq_one_letter_code
_entity_poly.pdbx_strand_id
1 'polypeptide(L)'
;LAEVNEAIKIPLVLHGGTGIPDEDIKKAISLGINKVNIGTVIHCTYMNSLKEELSKRDKNPYTLEVMLPVKEEVKRVVKEKIRVCGSSEKM
;
A
#
# COMPACT_ATOMS: atom_id res chain seq x y z
N LEU A 1 13.70 17.11 -4.95
CA LEU A 1 12.64 16.53 -5.80
C LEU A 1 12.27 17.49 -6.93
N ALA A 2 11.83 18.72 -6.63
CA ALA A 2 11.52 19.73 -7.66
C ALA A 2 12.65 19.94 -8.67
N GLU A 3 13.87 20.21 -8.21
CA GLU A 3 15.04 20.40 -9.08
C GLU A 3 15.31 19.20 -10.00
N VAL A 4 15.18 17.98 -9.48
CA VAL A 4 15.34 16.74 -10.27
C VAL A 4 14.25 16.64 -11.32
N ASN A 5 12.99 16.87 -10.93
CA ASN A 5 11.85 16.83 -11.84
C ASN A 5 11.98 17.85 -12.99
N GLU A 6 12.43 19.07 -12.68
CA GLU A 6 12.68 20.12 -13.66
C GLU A 6 13.82 19.76 -14.63
N ALA A 7 14.88 19.11 -14.13
CA ALA A 7 16.06 18.78 -14.91
C ALA A 7 15.84 17.63 -15.91
N ILE A 8 15.12 16.56 -15.51
CA ILE A 8 15.06 15.33 -16.32
C ILE A 8 13.73 15.11 -17.05
N LYS A 9 12.64 15.78 -16.62
CA LYS A 9 11.30 15.74 -17.26
C LYS A 9 10.78 14.33 -17.60
N ILE A 10 11.21 13.31 -16.85
CA ILE A 10 10.71 11.93 -16.92
C ILE A 10 10.05 11.55 -15.59
N PRO A 11 9.09 10.61 -15.58
CA PRO A 11 8.37 10.24 -14.37
C PRO A 11 9.30 9.73 -13.26
N LEU A 12 9.17 10.28 -12.04
CA LEU A 12 9.99 9.89 -10.90
C LEU A 12 9.33 8.79 -10.07
N VAL A 13 10.16 7.92 -9.49
CA VAL A 13 9.74 6.81 -8.63
C VAL A 13 10.21 7.03 -7.20
N LEU A 14 9.30 6.92 -6.24
CA LEU A 14 9.59 6.91 -4.81
C LEU A 14 9.64 5.45 -4.30
N HIS A 15 10.83 5.01 -3.88
CA HIS A 15 11.00 3.73 -3.21
C HIS A 15 10.72 3.85 -1.71
N GLY A 16 10.09 2.84 -1.11
CA GLY A 16 9.92 2.77 0.34
C GLY A 16 8.76 3.61 0.91
N GLY A 17 7.55 3.51 0.36
CA GLY A 17 6.37 4.23 0.86
C GLY A 17 5.80 3.72 2.20
N THR A 18 6.42 2.71 2.83
CA THR A 18 5.97 2.23 4.15
C THR A 18 6.68 3.01 5.26
N GLY A 19 5.91 3.63 6.16
CA GLY A 19 6.43 4.42 7.27
C GLY A 19 6.65 5.90 6.94
N ILE A 20 6.51 6.29 5.67
CA ILE A 20 6.44 7.70 5.28
C ILE A 20 5.04 8.21 5.63
N PRO A 21 4.90 9.34 6.35
CA PRO A 21 3.61 9.97 6.59
C PRO A 21 2.86 10.23 5.28
N ASP A 22 1.54 10.05 5.29
CA ASP A 22 0.72 10.25 4.09
C ASP A 22 0.83 11.68 3.54
N GLU A 23 1.08 12.68 4.39
CA GLU A 23 1.33 14.07 3.99
C GLU A 23 2.63 14.24 3.19
N ASP A 24 3.69 13.53 3.59
CA ASP A 24 4.96 13.54 2.88
C ASP A 24 4.87 12.82 1.54
N ILE A 25 4.06 11.75 1.44
CA ILE A 25 3.75 11.11 0.16
C ILE A 25 3.05 12.10 -0.77
N LYS A 26 2.01 12.80 -0.29
CA LYS A 26 1.30 13.82 -1.06
C LYS A 26 2.22 14.95 -1.51
N LYS A 27 3.11 15.41 -0.63
CA LYS A 27 4.12 16.42 -0.93
C LYS A 27 5.14 15.93 -1.96
N ALA A 28 5.58 14.68 -1.87
CA ALA A 28 6.50 14.12 -2.86
C ALA A 28 5.85 14.04 -4.26
N ILE A 29 4.57 13.67 -4.32
CA ILE A 29 3.77 13.66 -5.56
C ILE A 29 3.67 15.07 -6.16
N SER A 30 3.38 16.10 -5.34
CA SER A 30 3.33 17.48 -5.85
C SER A 30 4.68 18.01 -6.36
N LEU A 31 5.78 17.37 -5.97
CA LEU A 31 7.15 17.70 -6.40
C LEU A 31 7.67 16.82 -7.55
N GLY A 32 6.81 15.99 -8.16
CA GLY A 32 7.14 15.24 -9.38
C GLY A 32 7.22 13.71 -9.24
N ILE A 33 6.88 13.12 -8.09
CA ILE A 33 6.75 11.66 -7.98
C ILE A 33 5.49 11.18 -8.72
N ASN A 34 5.64 10.19 -9.60
CA ASN A 34 4.54 9.57 -10.35
C ASN A 34 4.28 8.11 -9.99
N LYS A 35 5.26 7.42 -9.40
CA LYS A 35 5.14 6.03 -8.95
C LYS A 35 5.64 5.89 -7.52
N VAL A 36 4.82 5.29 -6.65
CA VAL A 36 5.20 4.98 -5.27
C VAL A 36 5.25 3.47 -5.08
N ASN A 37 6.33 2.95 -4.51
CA ASN A 37 6.45 1.53 -4.17
C ASN A 37 6.03 1.29 -2.73
N ILE A 38 5.03 0.45 -2.52
CA ILE A 38 4.47 0.11 -1.21
C ILE A 38 4.45 -1.42 -1.08
N GLY A 39 5.20 -1.97 -0.12
CA GLY A 39 5.32 -3.42 0.06
C GLY A 39 5.18 -3.84 1.51
N THR A 40 5.99 -3.27 2.40
CA THR A 40 6.07 -3.69 3.81
C THR A 40 4.72 -3.61 4.52
N VAL A 41 3.95 -2.52 4.38
CA VAL A 41 2.64 -2.42 5.03
C VAL A 41 1.66 -3.49 4.53
N ILE A 42 1.66 -3.77 3.23
CA ILE A 42 0.79 -4.80 2.62
C ILE A 42 1.16 -6.19 3.14
N HIS A 43 2.46 -6.50 3.19
CA HIS A 43 2.98 -7.76 3.71
C HIS A 43 2.66 -7.94 5.20
N CYS A 44 2.89 -6.90 6.02
CA CYS A 44 2.57 -6.95 7.44
C CYS A 44 1.06 -7.12 7.67
N THR A 45 0.21 -6.40 6.93
CA THR A 45 -1.25 -6.59 7.00
C THR A 45 -1.63 -8.03 6.66
N TYR A 46 -1.08 -8.58 5.58
CA TYR A 46 -1.33 -9.98 5.20
C TYR A 46 -0.94 -10.95 6.33
N MET A 47 0.29 -10.86 6.84
CA MET A 47 0.79 -11.79 7.85
C MET A 47 0.05 -11.66 9.19
N ASN A 48 -0.27 -10.43 9.60
CA ASN A 48 -0.99 -10.18 10.84
C ASN A 48 -2.44 -10.66 10.76
N SER A 49 -3.16 -10.34 9.68
CA SER A 49 -4.53 -10.83 9.47
C SER A 49 -4.57 -12.34 9.34
N LEU A 50 -3.60 -12.96 8.67
CA LEU A 50 -3.51 -14.42 8.58
C LEU A 50 -3.31 -15.05 9.95
N LYS A 51 -2.38 -14.52 10.75
CA LYS A 51 -2.13 -14.98 12.13
C LYS A 51 -3.40 -14.87 12.98
N GLU A 52 -4.10 -13.75 12.86
CA GLU A 52 -5.35 -13.51 13.59
C GLU A 52 -6.45 -14.51 13.18
N GLU A 53 -6.69 -14.70 11.89
CA GLU A 53 -7.73 -15.62 11.41
C GLU A 53 -7.44 -17.08 11.75
N LEU A 54 -6.17 -17.50 11.70
CA LEU A 54 -5.78 -18.84 12.14
C LEU A 54 -5.95 -19.03 13.65
N SER A 55 -5.76 -17.97 14.46
CA SER A 55 -5.92 -18.06 15.92
C SER A 55 -7.37 -18.21 16.37
N LYS A 56 -8.34 -17.88 15.51
CA LYS A 56 -9.79 -17.97 15.78
C LYS A 56 -10.38 -19.34 15.47
N ARG A 57 -9.59 -20.29 14.95
CA ARG A 57 -10.09 -21.50 14.29
C ARG A 57 -9.43 -22.76 14.83
N ASP A 58 -10.14 -23.88 14.67
CA ASP A 58 -9.62 -25.21 14.98
C ASP A 58 -8.56 -25.68 13.98
N LYS A 59 -7.98 -26.86 14.24
CA LYS A 59 -7.01 -27.48 13.34
C LYS A 59 -7.61 -27.73 11.96
N ASN A 60 -6.84 -27.42 10.91
CA ASN A 60 -7.19 -27.57 9.49
C ASN A 60 -8.42 -26.75 9.06
N PRO A 61 -8.41 -25.42 9.24
CA PRO A 61 -9.50 -24.59 8.75
C PRO A 61 -9.56 -24.63 7.23
N TYR A 62 -10.77 -24.56 6.67
CA TYR A 62 -10.93 -24.48 5.23
C TYR A 62 -10.31 -23.18 4.70
N THR A 63 -9.46 -23.29 3.69
CA THR A 63 -8.61 -22.19 3.23
C THR A 63 -9.41 -20.93 2.86
N LEU A 64 -10.56 -21.08 2.22
CA LEU A 64 -11.37 -19.92 1.82
C LEU A 64 -11.90 -19.13 3.02
N GLU A 65 -12.23 -19.81 4.12
CA GLU A 65 -12.72 -19.14 5.32
C GLU A 65 -11.64 -18.29 6.00
N VAL A 66 -10.37 -18.66 5.86
CA VAL A 66 -9.22 -17.89 6.35
C VAL A 66 -8.86 -16.77 5.35
N MET A 67 -8.81 -17.08 4.06
CA MET A 67 -8.26 -16.19 3.06
C MET A 67 -9.22 -15.07 2.64
N LEU A 68 -10.54 -15.27 2.73
CA LEU A 68 -11.52 -14.22 2.40
C LEU A 68 -11.39 -13.00 3.34
N PRO A 69 -11.38 -13.14 4.68
CA PRO A 69 -11.14 -12.01 5.57
C PRO A 69 -9.76 -11.35 5.38
N VAL A 70 -8.69 -12.16 5.26
CA VAL A 70 -7.33 -11.66 5.02
C VAL A 70 -7.26 -10.80 3.74
N LYS A 71 -7.91 -11.26 2.67
CA LYS A 71 -8.00 -10.53 1.41
C LYS A 71 -8.70 -9.18 1.58
N GLU A 72 -9.79 -9.12 2.34
CA GLU A 72 -10.52 -7.85 2.55
C GLU A 72 -9.70 -6.85 3.37
N GLU A 73 -8.90 -7.28 4.36
CA GLU A 73 -7.99 -6.40 5.09
C GLU A 73 -6.86 -5.85 4.21
N VAL A 74 -6.23 -6.71 3.42
CA VAL A 74 -5.20 -6.28 2.44
C VAL A 74 -5.80 -5.28 1.46
N LYS A 75 -6.99 -5.56 0.92
CA LYS A 75 -7.71 -4.70 -0.01
C LYS A 75 -8.07 -3.34 0.62
N ARG A 76 -8.43 -3.31 1.91
CA ARG A 76 -8.68 -2.06 2.65
C ARG A 76 -7.43 -1.19 2.67
N VAL A 77 -6.28 -1.76 3.03
CA VAL A 77 -4.98 -1.04 3.06
C VAL A 77 -4.56 -0.57 1.67
N VAL A 78 -4.72 -1.42 0.65
CA VAL A 78 -4.42 -1.02 -0.74
C VAL A 78 -5.29 0.16 -1.19
N LYS A 79 -6.60 0.13 -0.91
CA LYS A 79 -7.51 1.23 -1.22
C LYS A 79 -7.12 2.52 -0.50
N GLU A 80 -6.73 2.44 0.76
CA GLU A 80 -6.22 3.59 1.52
C GLU A 80 -5.00 4.21 0.82
N LYS A 81 -4.02 3.39 0.42
CA LYS A 81 -2.81 3.88 -0.23
C LYS A 81 -3.05 4.42 -1.64
N ILE A 82 -4.02 3.87 -2.38
CA ILE A 82 -4.50 4.46 -3.64
C ILE A 82 -5.06 5.87 -3.43
N ARG A 83 -5.85 6.09 -2.36
CA ARG A 83 -6.39 7.41 -2.02
C ARG A 83 -5.29 8.39 -1.62
N VAL A 84 -4.32 7.96 -0.82
CA VAL A 84 -3.15 8.78 -0.45
C VAL A 84 -2.36 9.21 -1.69
N CYS A 85 -2.20 8.30 -2.67
CA CYS A 85 -1.53 8.59 -3.94
C CYS A 85 -2.36 9.45 -4.90
N GLY A 86 -3.63 9.76 -4.59
CA GLY A 86 -4.50 10.57 -5.44
C GLY A 86 -4.88 9.89 -6.77
N SER A 87 -4.91 8.56 -6.82
CA SER A 87 -5.18 7.78 -8.03
C SER A 87 -6.54 7.05 -8.03
N SER A 88 -7.40 7.28 -7.04
CA SER A 88 -8.67 6.52 -6.88
C SER A 88 -9.65 6.66 -8.04
N GLU A 89 -9.65 7.80 -8.74
CA GLU A 89 -10.58 8.12 -9.84
C GLU A 89 -9.87 8.14 -11.20
N LYS A 90 -8.66 7.59 -11.29
CA LYS A 90 -7.86 7.59 -12.53
C LYS A 90 -7.86 6.18 -13.12
N MET A 91 -8.22 6.08 -14.39
CA MET A 91 -8.23 4.83 -15.17
C MET A 91 -6.86 4.54 -15.77
#